data_AF-A0A1E1XHH2-F1
#
_entry.id   AF-A0A1E1XHH2-F1
#
_cell.length_a   1.000
_cell.length_b   1.000
_cell.length_c   1.000
_cell.angle_alpha   90.00
_cell.angle_beta   90.00
_cell.angle_gamma   90.00
#
_symmetry.space_group_name_H-M   'P 1'
#
loop_
_entity.id
_entity.type
_entity.pdbx_description
1 polymer ?
#
loop_
_entity_poly.entity_id
_entity_poly.type
_entity_poly.pdbx_seq_one_letter_code
_entity_poly.pdbx_strand_id
1 'polypeptide(L)'
;PAIAVDRALGLHGIGVCHTFLPGKRKKRISALVLYQKHNDEETDRWSLCQRKLVVFSHGNSTDIGYMFTAYVNLCKTHDVDVLAYDYSGYGLSDGNVGEKSIYQDIEHVYAYVRNELGVKPDNIILYGNSLGSAPSSYLASMPDKFPIGGLVLDAPISSAIRLQVGSIPSTPKFDAFINIEYLKRKALYPTLIIHGTADRVIPIQHAQELAYIVEVRHSELLAREEESATSFAETDDVLRSQPSVDRKTASIDLFKVPEDFLRTWWVAGAGHNNIQGDNAVAYNRTLDTFFKICRKWQNETKLKTRC
;
A
#
# COMPACT_ATOMS: atom_id res chain seq x y z
N PRO A 1 -0.85 -30.71 -11.91
CA PRO A 1 -0.57 -29.90 -10.69
C PRO A 1 -1.51 -28.69 -10.54
N ALA A 2 -1.57 -27.77 -11.51
CA ALA A 2 -2.38 -26.54 -11.42
C ALA A 2 -3.89 -26.79 -11.22
N ILE A 3 -4.47 -27.75 -11.95
CA ILE A 3 -5.90 -28.11 -11.83
C ILE A 3 -6.24 -28.65 -10.44
N ALA A 4 -5.31 -29.36 -9.78
CA ALA A 4 -5.54 -29.90 -8.45
C ALA A 4 -5.52 -28.80 -7.37
N VAL A 5 -4.64 -27.79 -7.53
CA VAL A 5 -4.55 -26.65 -6.62
C VAL A 5 -5.79 -25.76 -6.74
N ASP A 6 -6.22 -25.41 -7.96
CA ASP A 6 -7.45 -24.61 -8.15
C ASP A 6 -8.69 -25.33 -7.62
N ARG A 7 -8.83 -26.64 -7.84
CA ARG A 7 -9.94 -27.41 -7.24
C ARG A 7 -9.87 -27.42 -5.72
N ALA A 8 -8.70 -27.65 -5.13
CA ALA A 8 -8.54 -27.68 -3.68
C ALA A 8 -8.86 -26.32 -3.03
N LEU A 9 -8.42 -25.22 -3.65
CA LEU A 9 -8.77 -23.87 -3.20
C LEU A 9 -10.25 -23.54 -3.43
N GLY A 10 -10.82 -24.02 -4.53
CA GLY A 10 -12.24 -23.87 -4.85
C GLY A 10 -13.15 -24.52 -3.79
N LEU A 11 -12.76 -25.67 -3.22
CA LEU A 11 -13.46 -26.29 -2.09
C LEU A 11 -13.50 -25.40 -0.83
N HIS A 12 -12.59 -24.42 -0.74
CA HIS A 12 -12.53 -23.43 0.32
C HIS A 12 -13.05 -22.05 -0.10
N GLY A 13 -13.76 -21.96 -1.24
CA GLY A 13 -14.33 -20.71 -1.74
C GLY A 13 -13.29 -19.73 -2.30
N ILE A 14 -12.11 -20.21 -2.71
CA ILE A 14 -11.05 -19.36 -3.25
C ILE A 14 -10.81 -19.73 -4.72
N GLY A 15 -10.91 -18.75 -5.59
CA GLY A 15 -10.45 -18.82 -6.97
C GLY A 15 -9.02 -18.36 -7.09
N VAL A 16 -8.29 -18.98 -8.02
CA VAL A 16 -6.92 -18.60 -8.35
C VAL A 16 -6.74 -18.55 -9.86
N CYS A 17 -6.13 -17.48 -10.35
CA CYS A 17 -5.78 -17.30 -11.75
C CYS A 17 -4.33 -16.84 -11.87
N HIS A 18 -3.53 -17.57 -12.64
CA HIS A 18 -2.20 -17.12 -13.04
C HIS A 18 -2.26 -16.57 -14.46
N THR A 19 -1.57 -15.45 -14.68
CA THR A 19 -1.48 -14.82 -16.00
C THR A 19 -0.13 -14.15 -16.19
N PHE A 20 0.18 -13.80 -17.44
CA PHE A 20 1.33 -12.98 -17.79
C PHE A 20 0.85 -11.61 -18.24
N LEU A 21 1.25 -10.58 -17.51
CA LEU A 21 0.97 -9.19 -17.86
C LEU A 21 1.97 -8.71 -18.91
N PRO A 22 1.50 -7.92 -19.91
CA PRO A 22 2.39 -7.35 -20.92
C PRO A 22 3.25 -6.25 -20.29
N GLY A 23 4.54 -6.54 -20.11
CA GLY A 23 5.55 -5.58 -19.70
C GLY A 23 6.19 -4.85 -20.87
N LYS A 24 7.06 -3.90 -20.55
CA LYS A 24 7.78 -3.09 -21.55
C LYS A 24 8.62 -3.97 -22.48
N ARG A 25 8.61 -3.66 -23.80
CA ARG A 25 9.32 -4.41 -24.85
C ARG A 25 8.91 -5.90 -24.95
N LYS A 26 7.62 -6.19 -24.79
CA LYS A 26 7.06 -7.56 -24.87
C LYS A 26 7.57 -8.52 -23.79
N LYS A 27 8.17 -8.00 -22.70
CA LYS A 27 8.47 -8.81 -21.53
C LYS A 27 7.17 -9.29 -20.89
N ARG A 28 7.21 -10.44 -20.24
CA ARG A 28 6.06 -10.96 -19.50
C ARG A 28 6.33 -10.84 -18.00
N ILE A 29 5.36 -10.27 -17.30
CA ILE A 29 5.37 -10.17 -15.84
C ILE A 29 4.39 -11.21 -15.31
N SER A 30 4.91 -12.20 -14.59
CA SER A 30 4.12 -13.24 -13.95
C SER A 30 3.26 -12.65 -12.85
N ALA A 31 1.95 -12.89 -12.89
CA ALA A 31 1.00 -12.40 -11.91
C ALA A 31 0.00 -13.47 -11.50
N LEU A 32 -0.44 -13.40 -10.25
CA LEU A 32 -1.38 -14.30 -9.62
C LEU A 32 -2.50 -13.48 -9.00
N VAL A 33 -3.74 -13.81 -9.34
CA VAL A 33 -4.95 -13.23 -8.75
C VAL A 33 -5.64 -14.29 -7.93
N LEU A 34 -5.85 -14.03 -6.64
CA LEU A 34 -6.69 -14.81 -5.75
C LEU A 34 -7.93 -13.99 -5.39
N TYR A 35 -9.08 -14.64 -5.42
CA TYR A 35 -10.35 -13.99 -5.15
C TYR A 35 -11.31 -14.94 -4.45
N GLN A 36 -12.28 -14.37 -3.76
CA GLN A 36 -13.37 -15.15 -3.18
C GLN A 36 -14.32 -15.60 -4.29
N LYS A 37 -14.48 -16.93 -4.46
CA LYS A 37 -15.42 -17.54 -5.41
C LYS A 37 -16.85 -17.43 -4.88
N HIS A 38 -17.74 -17.00 -5.75
CA HIS A 38 -19.18 -17.12 -5.65
C HIS A 38 -19.65 -18.25 -6.58
N ASN A 39 -20.93 -18.63 -6.48
CA ASN A 39 -21.46 -19.79 -7.20
C ASN A 39 -21.51 -19.63 -8.74
N ASP A 40 -21.10 -18.47 -9.30
CA ASP A 40 -21.20 -18.13 -10.73
C ASP A 40 -20.02 -17.24 -11.21
N GLU A 41 -19.41 -17.58 -12.35
CA GLU A 41 -18.19 -16.94 -12.90
C GLU A 41 -18.41 -15.47 -13.31
N GLU A 42 -19.59 -15.12 -13.82
CA GLU A 42 -19.92 -13.73 -14.18
C GLU A 42 -20.05 -12.87 -12.92
N THR A 43 -20.58 -13.45 -11.85
CA THR A 43 -20.67 -12.84 -10.53
C THR A 43 -19.28 -12.65 -9.91
N ASP A 44 -18.33 -13.57 -10.14
CA ASP A 44 -16.95 -13.45 -9.66
C ASP A 44 -16.20 -12.29 -10.32
N ARG A 45 -16.32 -12.14 -11.64
CA ARG A 45 -15.71 -10.99 -12.34
C ARG A 45 -16.32 -9.66 -11.91
N TRP A 46 -17.62 -9.65 -11.62
CA TRP A 46 -18.29 -8.46 -11.09
C TRP A 46 -17.95 -8.18 -9.62
N SER A 47 -17.78 -9.19 -8.77
CA SER A 47 -17.44 -9.00 -7.35
C SER A 47 -16.04 -8.41 -7.18
N LEU A 48 -15.07 -8.81 -8.02
CA LEU A 48 -13.71 -8.26 -8.08
C LEU A 48 -13.68 -6.73 -8.20
N CYS A 49 -14.64 -6.12 -8.93
CA CYS A 49 -14.65 -4.66 -9.12
C CYS A 49 -15.21 -3.88 -7.91
N GLN A 50 -15.89 -4.56 -6.97
CA GLN A 50 -16.52 -3.95 -5.80
C GLN A 50 -15.74 -4.17 -4.50
N ARG A 51 -14.96 -5.25 -4.41
CA ARG A 51 -14.16 -5.59 -3.23
C ARG A 51 -12.85 -4.82 -3.19
N LYS A 52 -12.21 -4.79 -2.01
CA LYS A 52 -10.84 -4.26 -1.90
C LYS A 52 -9.89 -5.29 -2.52
N LEU A 53 -9.02 -4.85 -3.42
CA LEU A 53 -7.96 -5.65 -4.00
C LEU A 53 -6.63 -5.21 -3.38
N VAL A 54 -5.93 -6.17 -2.75
CA VAL A 54 -4.56 -5.98 -2.30
C VAL A 54 -3.62 -6.27 -3.45
N VAL A 55 -2.86 -5.27 -3.90
CA VAL A 55 -1.73 -5.46 -4.82
C VAL A 55 -0.48 -5.70 -3.97
N PHE A 56 -0.01 -6.94 -3.93
CA PHE A 56 1.06 -7.39 -3.06
C PHE A 56 2.41 -7.40 -3.79
N SER A 57 3.31 -6.53 -3.37
CA SER A 57 4.73 -6.50 -3.74
C SER A 57 5.55 -7.30 -2.73
N HIS A 58 6.12 -8.43 -3.16
CA HIS A 58 6.86 -9.36 -2.29
C HIS A 58 8.28 -8.88 -1.93
N GLY A 59 8.89 -9.52 -0.92
CA GLY A 59 10.25 -9.21 -0.46
C GLY A 59 11.35 -9.69 -1.41
N ASN A 60 12.59 -9.33 -1.09
CA ASN A 60 13.77 -9.83 -1.82
C ASN A 60 13.93 -11.35 -1.63
N SER A 61 14.55 -12.04 -2.59
CA SER A 61 14.82 -13.50 -2.53
C SER A 61 13.57 -14.37 -2.30
N THR A 62 12.41 -13.88 -2.72
CA THR A 62 11.13 -14.61 -2.75
C THR A 62 10.50 -14.45 -4.13
N ASP A 63 9.44 -15.21 -4.41
CA ASP A 63 8.62 -15.08 -5.61
C ASP A 63 7.15 -15.37 -5.25
N ILE A 64 6.24 -15.24 -6.23
CA ILE A 64 4.81 -15.48 -6.01
C ILE A 64 4.50 -16.93 -5.59
N GLY A 65 5.35 -17.89 -5.92
CA GLY A 65 5.21 -19.29 -5.54
C GLY A 65 5.60 -19.51 -4.08
N TYR A 66 6.74 -18.95 -3.67
CA TYR A 66 7.23 -19.00 -2.29
C TYR A 66 6.22 -18.35 -1.31
N MET A 67 5.64 -17.23 -1.71
CA MET A 67 4.69 -16.47 -0.88
C MET A 67 3.23 -16.94 -1.00
N PHE A 68 2.96 -17.97 -1.81
CA PHE A 68 1.59 -18.38 -2.17
C PHE A 68 0.68 -18.62 -0.97
N THR A 69 1.18 -19.32 0.07
CA THR A 69 0.41 -19.58 1.30
C THR A 69 0.01 -18.30 2.02
N ALA A 70 0.89 -17.30 2.05
CA ALA A 70 0.58 -16.00 2.65
C ALA A 70 -0.56 -15.30 1.89
N TYR A 71 -0.55 -15.38 0.55
CA TYR A 71 -1.61 -14.79 -0.28
C TYR A 71 -2.95 -15.49 -0.12
N VAL A 72 -2.96 -16.83 -0.07
CA VAL A 72 -4.16 -17.62 0.22
C VAL A 72 -4.71 -17.25 1.60
N ASN A 73 -3.86 -17.16 2.62
CA ASN A 73 -4.28 -16.79 3.96
C ASN A 73 -4.85 -15.36 4.01
N LEU A 74 -4.21 -14.42 3.31
CA LEU A 74 -4.69 -13.03 3.22
C LEU A 74 -6.07 -12.97 2.56
N CYS A 75 -6.25 -13.64 1.42
CA CYS A 75 -7.52 -13.68 0.70
C CYS A 75 -8.61 -14.41 1.51
N LYS A 76 -8.28 -15.53 2.17
CA LYS A 76 -9.22 -16.35 2.92
C LYS A 76 -9.72 -15.71 4.21
N THR A 77 -8.80 -15.09 4.95
CA THR A 77 -9.05 -14.61 6.31
C THR A 77 -9.70 -13.23 6.30
N HIS A 78 -9.42 -12.45 5.26
CA HIS A 78 -9.90 -11.09 5.13
C HIS A 78 -10.85 -10.96 3.96
N ASP A 79 -11.76 -9.99 4.04
CA ASP A 79 -12.72 -9.71 2.98
C ASP A 79 -12.06 -8.94 1.82
N VAL A 80 -10.97 -9.47 1.27
CA VAL A 80 -10.16 -8.84 0.21
C VAL A 80 -9.77 -9.86 -0.85
N ASP A 81 -9.58 -9.38 -2.07
CA ASP A 81 -8.92 -10.14 -3.13
C ASP A 81 -7.44 -9.78 -3.14
N VAL A 82 -6.60 -10.60 -3.76
CA VAL A 82 -5.15 -10.42 -3.78
C VAL A 82 -4.62 -10.56 -5.20
N LEU A 83 -3.87 -9.56 -5.66
CA LEU A 83 -3.02 -9.67 -6.85
C LEU A 83 -1.56 -9.60 -6.41
N ALA A 84 -0.81 -10.67 -6.63
CA ALA A 84 0.64 -10.72 -6.45
C ALA A 84 1.33 -10.86 -7.82
N TYR A 85 2.59 -10.43 -7.91
CA TYR A 85 3.35 -10.48 -9.16
C TYR A 85 4.85 -10.61 -8.89
N ASP A 86 5.57 -11.24 -9.81
CA ASP A 86 7.03 -11.32 -9.78
C ASP A 86 7.64 -10.09 -10.47
N TYR A 87 8.68 -9.50 -9.88
CA TYR A 87 9.47 -8.46 -10.55
C TYR A 87 10.20 -9.00 -11.78
N SER A 88 10.60 -8.13 -12.71
CA SER A 88 11.48 -8.47 -13.83
C SER A 88 12.74 -9.21 -13.32
N GLY A 89 12.97 -10.42 -13.84
CA GLY A 89 14.09 -11.28 -13.43
C GLY A 89 13.88 -12.08 -12.14
N TYR A 90 12.67 -12.05 -11.55
CA TYR A 90 12.25 -12.89 -10.43
C TYR A 90 11.28 -13.98 -10.92
N GLY A 91 11.24 -15.10 -10.20
CA GLY A 91 10.26 -16.16 -10.40
C GLY A 91 10.08 -16.54 -11.87
N LEU A 92 8.87 -16.35 -12.39
CA LEU A 92 8.52 -16.64 -13.78
C LEU A 92 8.54 -15.40 -14.70
N SER A 93 8.89 -14.23 -14.19
CA SER A 93 8.94 -12.97 -14.96
C SER A 93 10.21 -12.88 -15.81
N ASP A 94 10.04 -12.43 -17.06
CA ASP A 94 11.16 -12.21 -17.98
C ASP A 94 11.99 -10.96 -17.55
N GLY A 95 13.18 -10.81 -18.13
CA GLY A 95 13.99 -9.59 -17.98
C GLY A 95 15.07 -9.70 -16.91
N ASN A 96 15.52 -8.53 -16.42
CA ASN A 96 16.65 -8.42 -15.51
C ASN A 96 16.25 -7.61 -14.28
N VAL A 97 16.81 -8.01 -13.15
CA VAL A 97 16.66 -7.32 -11.87
C VAL A 97 17.19 -5.90 -11.97
N GLY A 98 16.43 -4.96 -11.43
CA GLY A 98 16.83 -3.56 -11.31
C GLY A 98 15.71 -2.69 -10.79
N GLU A 99 16.06 -1.64 -10.04
CA GLU A 99 15.09 -0.72 -9.43
C GLU A 99 14.12 -0.14 -10.45
N LYS A 100 14.64 0.38 -11.57
CA LYS A 100 13.82 0.93 -12.64
C LYS A 100 12.86 -0.09 -13.25
N SER A 101 13.26 -1.37 -13.31
CA SER A 101 12.39 -2.44 -13.79
C SER A 101 11.28 -2.70 -12.78
N ILE A 102 11.60 -2.84 -11.49
CA ILE A 102 10.62 -3.04 -10.40
C ILE A 102 9.54 -1.96 -10.39
N TYR A 103 9.91 -0.69 -10.59
CA TYR A 103 8.96 0.42 -10.69
C TYR A 103 8.09 0.33 -11.94
N GLN A 104 8.67 -0.02 -13.09
CA GLN A 104 7.88 -0.24 -14.30
C GLN A 104 6.90 -1.41 -14.11
N ASP A 105 7.33 -2.49 -13.46
CA ASP A 105 6.50 -3.69 -13.29
C ASP A 105 5.24 -3.37 -12.48
N ILE A 106 5.36 -2.61 -11.37
CA ILE A 106 4.16 -2.18 -10.61
C ILE A 106 3.27 -1.21 -11.40
N GLU A 107 3.82 -0.35 -12.26
CA GLU A 107 3.00 0.50 -13.14
C GLU A 107 2.16 -0.36 -14.12
N HIS A 108 2.73 -1.44 -14.69
CA HIS A 108 1.99 -2.35 -15.58
C HIS A 108 0.94 -3.16 -14.80
N VAL A 109 1.26 -3.60 -13.59
CA VAL A 109 0.32 -4.27 -12.69
C VAL A 109 -0.86 -3.34 -12.36
N TYR A 110 -0.57 -2.09 -11.99
CA TYR A 110 -1.62 -1.12 -11.71
C TYR A 110 -2.48 -0.87 -12.94
N ALA A 111 -1.89 -0.72 -14.13
CA ALA A 111 -2.65 -0.57 -15.37
C ALA A 111 -3.57 -1.77 -15.64
N TYR A 112 -3.10 -3.00 -15.42
CA TYR A 112 -3.91 -4.21 -15.52
C TYR A 112 -5.09 -4.20 -14.53
N VAL A 113 -4.83 -3.87 -13.26
CA VAL A 113 -5.86 -3.75 -12.22
C VAL A 113 -6.94 -2.73 -12.60
N ARG A 114 -6.53 -1.59 -13.17
CA ARG A 114 -7.45 -0.51 -13.55
C ARG A 114 -8.26 -0.82 -14.81
N ASN A 115 -7.59 -1.33 -15.83
CA ASN A 115 -8.14 -1.38 -17.19
C ASN A 115 -8.78 -2.73 -17.50
N GLU A 116 -8.16 -3.84 -17.04
CA GLU A 116 -8.62 -5.18 -17.35
C GLU A 116 -9.53 -5.74 -16.24
N LEU A 117 -9.16 -5.51 -14.97
CA LEU A 117 -9.98 -5.93 -13.82
C LEU A 117 -11.04 -4.89 -13.43
N GLY A 118 -10.95 -3.66 -13.93
CA GLY A 118 -11.95 -2.60 -13.66
C GLY A 118 -12.04 -2.17 -12.19
N VAL A 119 -11.03 -2.45 -11.37
CA VAL A 119 -11.05 -2.13 -9.93
C VAL A 119 -10.94 -0.62 -9.76
N LYS A 120 -11.81 -0.01 -8.93
CA LYS A 120 -11.84 1.44 -8.63
C LYS A 120 -10.64 1.88 -7.76
N PRO A 121 -10.18 3.15 -7.82
CA PRO A 121 -8.92 3.53 -7.17
C PRO A 121 -8.98 3.33 -5.66
N ASP A 122 -10.10 3.74 -5.06
CA ASP A 122 -10.37 3.59 -3.64
C ASP A 122 -10.42 2.13 -3.18
N ASN A 123 -10.57 1.19 -4.11
CA ASN A 123 -10.56 -0.25 -3.81
C ASN A 123 -9.17 -0.87 -3.88
N ILE A 124 -8.17 -0.15 -4.39
CA ILE A 124 -6.79 -0.65 -4.51
C ILE A 124 -6.06 -0.36 -3.20
N ILE A 125 -5.52 -1.40 -2.58
CA ILE A 125 -4.63 -1.31 -1.42
C ILE A 125 -3.27 -1.83 -1.87
N LEU A 126 -2.23 -1.01 -1.79
CA LEU A 126 -0.87 -1.48 -2.03
C LEU A 126 -0.34 -2.14 -0.76
N TYR A 127 0.28 -3.31 -0.89
CA TYR A 127 0.94 -4.00 0.20
C TYR A 127 2.39 -4.28 -0.19
N GLY A 128 3.35 -3.64 0.49
CA GLY A 128 4.77 -3.85 0.26
C GLY A 128 5.44 -4.53 1.44
N ASN A 129 5.90 -5.77 1.26
CA ASN A 129 6.70 -6.48 2.26
C ASN A 129 8.20 -6.33 1.94
N SER A 130 9.01 -5.90 2.92
CA SER A 130 10.47 -5.78 2.79
C SER A 130 10.85 -4.94 1.56
N LEU A 131 11.59 -5.49 0.58
CA LEU A 131 11.89 -4.83 -0.70
C LEU A 131 10.64 -4.32 -1.43
N GLY A 132 9.51 -5.01 -1.32
CA GLY A 132 8.24 -4.64 -1.95
C GLY A 132 7.65 -3.31 -1.45
N SER A 133 8.14 -2.79 -0.31
CA SER A 133 7.86 -1.42 0.13
C SER A 133 8.29 -0.38 -0.91
N ALA A 134 9.31 -0.69 -1.73
CA ALA A 134 9.83 0.22 -2.73
C ALA A 134 8.89 0.51 -3.90
N PRO A 135 8.46 -0.48 -4.70
CA PRO A 135 7.48 -0.24 -5.75
C PRO A 135 6.16 0.31 -5.20
N SER A 136 5.72 -0.18 -4.03
CA SER A 136 4.48 0.29 -3.40
C SER A 136 4.55 1.79 -3.04
N SER A 137 5.63 2.22 -2.38
CA SER A 137 5.84 3.64 -2.03
C SER A 137 6.03 4.50 -3.28
N TYR A 138 6.79 4.02 -4.27
CA TYR A 138 6.98 4.70 -5.54
C TYR A 138 5.64 5.01 -6.23
N LEU A 139 4.78 4.00 -6.40
CA LEU A 139 3.48 4.16 -7.05
C LEU A 139 2.59 5.13 -6.25
N ALA A 140 2.55 4.95 -4.93
CA ALA A 140 1.84 5.80 -3.96
C ALA A 140 2.25 7.28 -3.99
N SER A 141 3.46 7.59 -4.47
CA SER A 141 4.01 8.95 -4.53
C SER A 141 3.50 9.80 -5.71
N MET A 142 2.71 9.20 -6.60
CA MET A 142 2.16 9.86 -7.80
C MET A 142 0.63 9.75 -7.81
N PRO A 143 -0.07 10.33 -6.82
CA PRO A 143 -1.51 10.12 -6.62
C PRO A 143 -2.37 10.58 -7.80
N ASP A 144 -1.93 11.57 -8.57
CA ASP A 144 -2.66 12.05 -9.75
C ASP A 144 -2.66 11.02 -10.89
N LYS A 145 -1.61 10.19 -10.97
CA LYS A 145 -1.44 9.15 -11.99
C LYS A 145 -1.95 7.80 -11.48
N PHE A 146 -1.73 7.51 -10.20
CA PHE A 146 -2.00 6.22 -9.57
C PHE A 146 -2.75 6.39 -8.24
N PRO A 147 -4.01 6.82 -8.27
CA PRO A 147 -4.82 6.95 -7.05
C PRO A 147 -5.07 5.58 -6.39
N ILE A 148 -5.01 5.51 -5.07
CA ILE A 148 -5.20 4.28 -4.29
C ILE A 148 -6.03 4.56 -3.04
N GLY A 149 -6.64 3.51 -2.48
CA GLY A 149 -7.46 3.58 -1.26
C GLY A 149 -6.74 3.22 0.04
N GLY A 150 -5.51 2.71 -0.03
CA GLY A 150 -4.72 2.41 1.16
C GLY A 150 -3.31 1.89 0.85
N LEU A 151 -2.44 1.96 1.85
CA LEU A 151 -1.06 1.49 1.77
C LEU A 151 -0.70 0.69 3.03
N VAL A 152 -0.18 -0.52 2.86
CA VAL A 152 0.43 -1.32 3.92
C VAL A 152 1.92 -1.48 3.62
N LEU A 153 2.76 -1.14 4.58
CA LEU A 153 4.20 -1.36 4.54
C LEU A 153 4.58 -2.31 5.66
N ASP A 154 5.05 -3.50 5.31
CA ASP A 154 5.44 -4.54 6.26
C ASP A 154 6.94 -4.77 6.19
N ALA A 155 7.63 -4.58 7.31
CA ALA A 155 9.08 -4.54 7.42
C ALA A 155 9.76 -3.63 6.36
N PRO A 156 9.35 -2.36 6.14
CA PRO A 156 9.84 -1.56 5.03
C PRO A 156 11.27 -1.03 5.20
N ILE A 157 11.96 -0.81 4.08
CA ILE A 157 13.20 -0.01 4.02
C ILE A 157 12.88 1.47 3.83
N SER A 158 13.65 2.38 4.43
CA SER A 158 13.53 3.82 4.15
C SER A 158 14.32 4.26 2.92
N SER A 159 15.53 3.71 2.74
CA SER A 159 16.29 3.69 1.48
C SER A 159 17.43 2.66 1.53
N ALA A 160 18.04 2.34 0.38
CA ALA A 160 19.13 1.38 0.28
C ALA A 160 20.39 1.82 1.02
N ILE A 161 20.79 3.10 0.88
CA ILE A 161 21.94 3.63 1.62
C ILE A 161 21.65 3.62 3.12
N ARG A 162 20.45 4.05 3.54
CA ARG A 162 20.09 4.02 4.97
C ARG A 162 20.13 2.61 5.55
N LEU A 163 19.83 1.59 4.74
CA LEU A 163 19.89 0.20 5.18
C LEU A 163 21.33 -0.23 5.48
N GLN A 164 22.30 0.31 4.74
CA GLN A 164 23.72 -0.04 4.89
C GLN A 164 24.41 0.78 5.97
N VAL A 165 24.13 2.08 6.07
CA VAL A 165 24.89 3.01 6.93
C VAL A 165 24.07 3.62 8.07
N GLY A 166 22.79 3.29 8.17
CA GLY A 166 21.87 3.88 9.14
C GLY A 166 21.32 5.25 8.70
N SER A 167 20.72 5.96 9.65
CA SER A 167 20.04 7.24 9.39
C SER A 167 21.03 8.31 8.90
N ILE A 168 20.65 8.99 7.81
CA ILE A 168 21.42 10.09 7.22
C ILE A 168 20.54 11.36 7.10
N PRO A 169 21.11 12.57 7.20
CA PRO A 169 20.33 13.81 7.22
C PRO A 169 19.54 14.10 5.93
N SER A 170 20.06 13.66 4.78
CA SER A 170 19.45 13.88 3.47
C SER A 170 19.67 12.69 2.56
N THR A 171 18.72 12.46 1.65
CA THR A 171 18.77 11.34 0.70
C THR A 171 19.66 11.68 -0.50
N PRO A 172 20.76 10.94 -0.76
CA PRO A 172 21.63 11.18 -1.90
C PRO A 172 20.91 10.93 -3.22
N LYS A 173 21.29 11.66 -4.28
CA LYS A 173 20.68 11.52 -5.63
C LYS A 173 20.92 10.15 -6.28
N PHE A 174 21.92 9.42 -5.82
CA PHE A 174 22.33 8.10 -6.31
C PHE A 174 21.86 6.96 -5.38
N ASP A 175 21.05 7.27 -4.36
CA ASP A 175 20.43 6.27 -3.50
C ASP A 175 19.35 5.50 -4.29
N ALA A 176 19.08 4.27 -3.85
CA ALA A 176 18.07 3.40 -4.43
C ALA A 176 16.95 3.14 -3.43
N PHE A 177 15.76 2.83 -3.93
CA PHE A 177 14.59 2.47 -3.12
C PHE A 177 14.23 3.55 -2.10
N ILE A 178 14.23 4.82 -2.54
CA ILE A 178 14.09 6.03 -1.71
C ILE A 178 12.66 6.25 -1.17
N ASN A 179 12.12 5.27 -0.45
CA ASN A 179 10.77 5.28 0.12
C ASN A 179 10.49 6.52 0.94
N ILE A 180 11.49 6.98 1.69
CA ILE A 180 11.40 8.21 2.46
C ILE A 180 11.05 9.43 1.60
N GLU A 181 11.57 9.53 0.38
CA GLU A 181 11.26 10.64 -0.54
C GLU A 181 9.93 10.41 -1.27
N TYR A 182 9.58 9.15 -1.52
CA TYR A 182 8.30 8.79 -2.14
C TYR A 182 7.12 9.13 -1.23
N LEU A 183 7.20 8.77 0.06
CA LEU A 183 6.10 9.01 1.01
C LEU A 183 5.88 10.49 1.33
N LYS A 184 6.88 11.37 1.17
CA LYS A 184 6.68 12.84 1.24
C LYS A 184 5.71 13.37 0.19
N ARG A 185 5.49 12.64 -0.91
CA ARG A 185 4.65 13.07 -2.04
C ARG A 185 3.29 12.38 -2.11
N LYS A 186 2.99 11.46 -1.18
CA LYS A 186 1.71 10.75 -1.17
C LYS A 186 0.53 11.72 -0.95
N ALA A 187 -0.66 11.30 -1.40
CA ALA A 187 -1.94 11.91 -1.04
C ALA A 187 -2.44 11.41 0.33
N LEU A 188 -3.56 11.95 0.81
CA LEU A 188 -4.17 11.53 2.07
C LEU A 188 -4.99 10.25 1.84
N TYR A 189 -4.63 9.18 2.54
CA TYR A 189 -5.35 7.90 2.59
C TYR A 189 -4.79 7.03 3.71
N PRO A 190 -5.56 6.05 4.22
CA PRO A 190 -5.12 5.16 5.29
C PRO A 190 -3.80 4.46 4.97
N THR A 191 -2.86 4.52 5.90
CA THR A 191 -1.53 3.90 5.81
C THR A 191 -1.25 3.08 7.06
N LEU A 192 -0.84 1.83 6.90
CA LEU A 192 -0.43 0.94 7.97
C LEU A 192 1.05 0.59 7.81
N ILE A 193 1.82 0.72 8.89
CA ILE A 193 3.23 0.31 8.94
C ILE A 193 3.39 -0.76 10.02
N ILE A 194 3.91 -1.93 9.64
CA ILE A 194 4.14 -3.07 10.53
C ILE A 194 5.65 -3.34 10.56
N HIS A 195 6.23 -3.57 11.74
CA HIS A 195 7.65 -3.91 11.86
C HIS A 195 7.95 -4.71 13.13
N GLY A 196 8.87 -5.66 13.05
CA GLY A 196 9.36 -6.43 14.21
C GLY A 196 10.42 -5.66 15.01
N THR A 197 10.31 -5.58 16.33
CA THR A 197 11.26 -4.80 17.14
C THR A 197 12.65 -5.43 17.26
N ALA A 198 12.81 -6.70 16.89
CA ALA A 198 14.06 -7.44 16.88
C ALA A 198 14.55 -7.77 15.46
N ASP A 199 14.06 -7.04 14.45
CA ASP A 199 14.50 -7.19 13.07
C ASP A 199 15.99 -6.82 12.90
N ARG A 200 16.78 -7.81 12.51
CA ARG A 200 18.23 -7.69 12.26
C ARG A 200 18.58 -7.54 10.77
N VAL A 201 17.60 -7.67 9.88
CA VAL A 201 17.77 -7.49 8.43
C VAL A 201 17.48 -6.03 8.10
N ILE A 202 16.34 -5.51 8.56
CA ILE A 202 15.97 -4.11 8.44
C ILE A 202 15.70 -3.56 9.84
N PRO A 203 16.60 -2.74 10.39
CA PRO A 203 16.37 -2.14 11.69
C PRO A 203 15.05 -1.35 11.76
N ILE A 204 14.34 -1.43 12.89
CA ILE A 204 13.02 -0.78 13.08
C ILE A 204 13.03 0.74 12.82
N GLN A 205 14.20 1.37 12.94
CA GLN A 205 14.40 2.80 12.66
C GLN A 205 13.93 3.19 11.25
N HIS A 206 14.03 2.29 10.27
CA HIS A 206 13.50 2.52 8.93
C HIS A 206 11.99 2.77 8.94
N ALA A 207 11.23 1.89 9.60
CA ALA A 207 9.79 2.02 9.67
C ALA A 207 9.35 3.20 10.56
N GLN A 208 10.10 3.50 11.62
CA GLN A 208 9.85 4.68 12.45
C GLN A 208 10.06 5.99 11.67
N GLU A 209 11.14 6.07 10.88
CA GLU A 209 11.42 7.22 9.99
C GLU A 209 10.30 7.38 8.95
N LEU A 210 9.86 6.29 8.33
CA LEU A 210 8.74 6.34 7.38
C LEU A 210 7.41 6.73 8.05
N ALA A 211 7.12 6.23 9.25
CA ALA A 211 5.93 6.61 10.00
C ALA A 211 5.90 8.11 10.28
N TYR A 212 7.01 8.67 10.75
CA TYR A 212 7.16 10.11 10.98
C TYR A 212 6.92 10.93 9.69
N ILE A 213 7.50 10.51 8.56
CA ILE A 213 7.28 11.19 7.28
C ILE A 213 5.82 11.14 6.85
N VAL A 214 5.15 10.00 7.05
CA VAL A 214 3.73 9.87 6.71
C VAL A 214 2.86 10.76 7.60
N GLU A 215 3.15 10.81 8.89
CA GLU A 215 2.46 11.66 9.88
C GLU A 215 2.56 13.15 9.53
N VAL A 216 3.79 13.63 9.27
CA VAL A 216 4.04 15.01 8.84
C VAL A 216 3.28 15.30 7.55
N ARG A 217 3.36 14.41 6.56
CA ARG A 217 2.70 14.60 5.27
C ARG A 217 1.17 14.63 5.40
N HIS A 218 0.59 13.78 6.24
CA HIS A 218 -0.86 13.79 6.48
C HIS A 218 -1.29 15.10 7.15
N SER A 219 -0.52 15.56 8.14
CA SER A 219 -0.78 16.83 8.82
C SER A 219 -0.75 18.02 7.86
N GLU A 220 0.23 18.07 6.95
CA GLU A 220 0.32 19.10 5.89
C GLU A 220 -0.90 19.09 4.96
N LEU A 221 -1.38 17.92 4.57
CA LEU A 221 -2.51 17.77 3.66
C LEU A 221 -3.83 18.19 4.33
N LEU A 222 -4.05 17.78 5.58
CA LEU A 222 -5.22 18.15 6.37
C LEU A 222 -5.27 19.67 6.60
N ALA A 223 -4.13 20.29 6.95
CA ALA A 223 -4.06 21.75 7.11
C ALA A 223 -4.43 22.50 5.82
N ARG A 224 -4.01 22.00 4.65
CA ARG A 224 -4.38 22.59 3.35
C ARG A 224 -5.88 22.44 3.03
N GLU A 225 -6.50 21.32 3.41
CA GLU A 225 -7.94 21.14 3.26
C GLU A 225 -8.72 22.11 4.15
N GLU A 226 -8.27 22.32 5.39
CA GLU A 226 -8.85 23.31 6.31
C GLU A 226 -8.70 24.74 5.80
N GLU A 227 -7.50 25.14 5.37
CA GLU A 227 -7.24 26.47 4.79
C GLU A 227 -8.11 26.71 3.54
N SER A 228 -8.22 25.71 2.66
CA SER A 228 -9.09 25.79 1.50
C SER A 228 -10.55 25.96 1.89
N ALA A 229 -11.06 25.16 2.83
CA ALA A 229 -12.44 25.26 3.31
C ALA A 229 -12.73 26.62 3.98
N THR A 230 -11.78 27.16 4.75
CA THR A 230 -11.91 28.52 5.33
C THR A 230 -11.85 29.60 4.27
N SER A 231 -11.03 29.46 3.23
CA SER A 231 -10.97 30.45 2.13
C SER A 231 -12.27 30.47 1.30
N PHE A 232 -12.92 29.32 1.11
CA PHE A 232 -14.24 29.24 0.46
C PHE A 232 -15.33 29.84 1.34
N ALA A 233 -15.30 29.59 2.66
CA ALA A 233 -16.21 30.22 3.62
C ALA A 233 -16.00 31.74 3.71
N GLU A 234 -14.74 32.22 3.66
CA GLU A 234 -14.42 33.65 3.62
C GLU A 234 -14.85 34.29 2.29
N THR A 235 -14.81 33.61 1.14
CA THR A 235 -15.36 34.18 -0.10
C THR A 235 -16.88 34.37 -0.06
N ASP A 236 -17.61 33.55 0.70
CA ASP A 236 -19.04 33.76 0.99
C ASP A 236 -19.26 34.85 2.07
N ASP A 237 -18.31 35.00 3.01
CA ASP A 237 -18.37 35.96 4.12
C ASP A 237 -17.69 37.32 3.81
N VAL A 238 -17.08 37.50 2.63
CA VAL A 238 -16.60 38.80 2.13
C VAL A 238 -17.76 39.74 1.73
N LEU A 239 -19.02 39.25 1.80
CA LEU A 239 -20.22 40.08 1.91
C LEU A 239 -20.48 40.63 3.34
N ARG A 240 -19.66 40.28 4.34
CA ARG A 240 -19.77 40.72 5.73
C ARG A 240 -18.40 40.84 6.45
N SER A 241 -17.74 41.98 6.19
CA SER A 241 -16.85 42.73 7.12
C SER A 241 -15.57 42.09 7.73
N GLN A 242 -14.47 42.86 7.65
CA GLN A 242 -13.12 42.64 8.23
C GLN A 242 -12.90 43.41 9.57
N PRO A 243 -11.73 43.38 10.28
CA PRO A 243 -10.57 42.45 10.31
C PRO A 243 -9.99 42.14 11.73
N SER A 244 -9.00 41.23 11.87
CA SER A 244 -7.63 41.52 12.38
C SER A 244 -6.80 40.23 12.57
N VAL A 245 -5.52 40.28 12.18
CA VAL A 245 -4.58 39.14 12.12
C VAL A 245 -3.42 39.38 13.08
N ASP A 246 -3.19 38.43 13.98
CA ASP A 246 -1.92 38.27 14.70
C ASP A 246 -1.36 36.86 14.40
N ARG A 247 -0.26 36.78 13.66
CA ARG A 247 0.45 35.53 13.38
C ARG A 247 1.57 35.34 14.39
N LYS A 248 1.41 34.34 15.28
CA LYS A 248 2.52 33.74 16.03
C LYS A 248 2.71 32.28 15.62
N THR A 249 3.98 31.93 15.45
CA THR A 249 4.57 30.63 15.15
C THR A 249 3.87 29.45 15.84
N ALA A 250 3.23 28.59 15.06
CA ALA A 250 2.61 27.37 15.55
C ALA A 250 3.63 26.21 15.56
N SER A 251 3.98 25.74 16.75
CA SER A 251 4.49 24.39 16.96
C SER A 251 3.48 23.38 16.42
N ILE A 252 3.91 22.47 15.54
CA ILE A 252 3.06 21.42 14.99
C ILE A 252 2.67 20.48 16.14
N ASP A 253 1.39 20.50 16.48
CA ASP A 253 0.79 19.61 17.48
C ASP A 253 0.55 18.24 16.84
N LEU A 254 1.45 17.28 17.11
CA LEU A 254 1.49 15.93 16.52
C LEU A 254 0.26 15.07 16.85
N PHE A 255 -0.64 15.51 17.74
CA PHE A 255 -1.82 14.72 18.15
C PHE A 255 -3.06 14.88 17.25
N LYS A 256 -2.94 15.52 16.09
CA LYS A 256 -4.09 15.85 15.22
C LYS A 256 -4.26 15.03 13.95
N VAL A 257 -3.35 14.11 13.60
CA VAL A 257 -3.71 13.12 12.57
C VAL A 257 -4.79 12.23 13.17
N PRO A 258 -6.02 12.19 12.62
CA PRO A 258 -7.03 11.27 13.13
C PRO A 258 -6.43 9.87 13.21
N GLU A 259 -6.58 9.17 14.34
CA GLU A 259 -6.05 7.81 14.60
C GLU A 259 -6.42 6.78 13.50
N ASP A 260 -7.32 7.17 12.60
CA ASP A 260 -7.78 6.42 11.45
C ASP A 260 -6.83 6.48 10.22
N PHE A 261 -5.89 7.44 10.08
CA PHE A 261 -5.12 7.57 8.81
C PHE A 261 -3.70 7.03 8.82
N LEU A 262 -2.99 7.09 9.94
CA LEU A 262 -1.71 6.40 10.09
C LEU A 262 -1.79 5.44 11.26
N ARG A 263 -1.57 4.16 11.00
CA ARG A 263 -1.43 3.14 12.03
C ARG A 263 -0.07 2.52 11.97
N THR A 264 0.48 2.25 13.15
CA THR A 264 1.73 1.51 13.30
C THR A 264 1.49 0.29 14.18
N TRP A 265 2.20 -0.79 13.90
CA TRP A 265 2.23 -1.95 14.77
C TRP A 265 3.67 -2.46 14.91
N TRP A 266 4.25 -2.21 16.08
CA TRP A 266 5.58 -2.65 16.45
C TRP A 266 5.51 -3.98 17.18
N VAL A 267 5.91 -5.05 16.51
CA VAL A 267 5.73 -6.42 17.00
C VAL A 267 6.89 -6.79 17.91
N ALA A 268 6.63 -6.76 19.22
CA ALA A 268 7.66 -6.98 20.24
C ALA A 268 8.33 -8.34 20.07
N GLY A 269 9.66 -8.35 19.96
CA GLY A 269 10.47 -9.57 19.85
C GLY A 269 10.48 -10.24 18.48
N ALA A 270 9.64 -9.81 17.54
CA ALA A 270 9.66 -10.35 16.17
C ALA A 270 10.87 -9.83 15.39
N GLY A 271 11.48 -10.71 14.59
CA GLY A 271 12.46 -10.40 13.57
C GLY A 271 11.81 -10.22 12.19
N HIS A 272 12.64 -10.25 11.13
CA HIS A 272 12.21 -9.91 9.76
C HIS A 272 11.11 -10.82 9.19
N ASN A 273 11.23 -12.14 9.43
CA ASN A 273 10.43 -13.15 8.71
C ASN A 273 9.37 -13.84 9.60
N ASN A 274 9.23 -13.45 10.87
CA ASN A 274 8.31 -14.09 11.82
C ASN A 274 7.24 -13.14 12.39
N ILE A 275 7.11 -11.92 11.84
CA ILE A 275 6.05 -10.97 12.20
C ILE A 275 4.69 -11.66 12.12
N GLN A 276 4.34 -12.24 10.96
CA GLN A 276 3.08 -12.98 10.78
C GLN A 276 3.10 -14.34 11.49
N GLY A 277 4.15 -15.13 11.29
CA GLY A 277 4.20 -16.54 11.73
C GLY A 277 3.97 -16.72 13.22
N ASP A 278 4.63 -15.92 14.05
CA ASP A 278 4.56 -16.05 15.51
C ASP A 278 3.40 -15.25 16.12
N ASN A 279 2.76 -14.37 15.33
CA ASN A 279 1.76 -13.41 15.83
C ASN A 279 0.47 -13.41 14.99
N ALA A 280 0.12 -14.54 14.36
CA ALA A 280 -0.94 -14.63 13.36
C ALA A 280 -2.29 -14.01 13.80
N VAL A 281 -2.72 -14.24 15.04
CA VAL A 281 -3.99 -13.67 15.56
C VAL A 281 -3.95 -12.14 15.62
N ALA A 282 -2.87 -11.58 16.15
CA ALA A 282 -2.69 -10.13 16.24
C ALA A 282 -2.49 -9.50 14.86
N TYR A 283 -1.76 -10.19 13.98
CA TYR A 283 -1.54 -9.78 12.59
C TYR A 283 -2.86 -9.66 11.83
N ASN A 284 -3.69 -10.71 11.87
CA ASN A 284 -4.98 -10.70 11.20
C ASN A 284 -5.92 -9.63 11.79
N ARG A 285 -5.95 -9.47 13.11
CA ARG A 285 -6.76 -8.40 13.74
C ARG A 285 -6.33 -7.00 13.29
N THR A 286 -5.03 -6.76 13.18
CA THR A 286 -4.47 -5.48 12.71
C THR A 286 -4.90 -5.20 11.27
N LEU A 287 -4.80 -6.19 10.38
CA LEU A 287 -5.24 -6.06 8.99
C LEU A 287 -6.76 -5.87 8.87
N ASP A 288 -7.57 -6.60 9.64
CA ASP A 288 -9.03 -6.42 9.63
C ASP A 288 -9.43 -5.00 10.03
N THR A 289 -8.82 -4.46 11.08
CA THR A 289 -9.04 -3.08 11.51
C THR A 289 -8.66 -2.12 10.39
N PHE A 290 -7.51 -2.31 9.76
CA PHE A 290 -7.05 -1.47 8.65
C PHE A 290 -7.98 -1.53 7.44
N PHE A 291 -8.42 -2.72 7.02
CA PHE A 291 -9.33 -2.85 5.89
C PHE A 291 -10.71 -2.23 6.16
N LYS A 292 -11.20 -2.27 7.40
CA LYS A 292 -12.42 -1.54 7.81
C LYS A 292 -12.23 -0.03 7.68
N ILE A 293 -11.09 0.49 8.09
CA ILE A 293 -10.74 1.91 7.93
C ILE A 293 -10.72 2.30 6.45
N CYS A 294 -10.07 1.52 5.57
CA CYS A 294 -10.06 1.77 4.13
C CYS A 294 -11.47 1.78 3.49
N ARG A 295 -12.44 1.03 4.04
CA ARG A 295 -13.84 1.07 3.60
C ARG A 295 -14.57 2.31 4.09
N LYS A 296 -14.37 2.68 5.36
CA LYS A 296 -14.94 3.90 5.95
C LYS A 296 -14.48 5.15 5.19
N TRP A 297 -13.16 5.24 4.94
CA TRP A 297 -12.55 6.33 4.16
C TRP A 297 -13.23 6.53 2.80
N GLN A 298 -13.42 5.45 2.04
CA GLN A 298 -14.09 5.50 0.74
C GLN A 298 -15.51 6.08 0.80
N ASN A 299 -16.26 5.80 1.86
CA ASN A 299 -17.63 6.30 2.01
C ASN A 299 -17.64 7.80 2.31
N GLU A 300 -16.72 8.26 3.17
CA GLU A 300 -16.57 9.68 3.52
C GLU A 300 -16.10 10.51 2.32
N THR A 301 -15.14 10.02 1.53
CA THR A 301 -14.68 10.70 0.31
C THR A 301 -15.79 10.82 -0.73
N LYS A 302 -16.64 9.79 -0.88
CA LYS A 302 -17.81 9.83 -1.79
C LYS A 302 -18.89 10.81 -1.33
N LEU A 303 -19.06 11.00 -0.02
CA LEU A 303 -19.98 12.01 0.52
C LEU A 303 -19.47 13.41 0.22
N LYS A 304 -18.17 13.67 0.42
CA LYS A 304 -17.53 14.97 0.12
C LYS A 304 -17.58 15.35 -1.37
N THR A 305 -17.60 14.38 -2.29
CA THR A 305 -17.67 14.65 -3.75
C THR A 305 -19.10 14.82 -4.28
N ARG A 306 -20.14 14.62 -3.46
CA ARG A 306 -21.55 14.76 -3.85
C ARG A 306 -22.21 16.05 -3.33
N CYS A 307 -21.60 16.74 -2.36
CA CYS A 307 -22.00 18.06 -1.88
C CYS A 307 -21.27 19.15 -2.67
#